data_AF-A0A0N4Z395-F1
#
_entry.id   AF-A0A0N4Z395-F1
#
_cell.length_a   1.000
_cell.length_b   1.000
_cell.length_c   1.000
_cell.angle_alpha   90.00
_cell.angle_beta   90.00
_cell.angle_gamma   90.00
#
_symmetry.space_group_name_H-M   'P 1'
#
loop_
_entity.id
_entity.type
_entity.pdbx_description
1 polymer ?
#
loop_
_entity_poly.entity_id
_entity_poly.type
_entity_poly.pdbx_seq_one_letter_code
_entity_poly.pdbx_strand_id
1 'polypeptide(L)'
;MMDILRLFLLIFIFFTHYLVFSNVKNNIKADCPSSKMCPPGWSVQRDKLSKDKAAVTCEIGVKKCEKPYSCVSSYCGIKFCCANDSKLSIFFCL
;
A
#
# COMPACT_ATOMS: atom_id res chain seq x y z
N MET A 1 -49.12 -11.12 2.77
CA MET A 1 -48.72 -10.09 3.75
C MET A 1 -47.35 -10.48 4.23
N MET A 2 -46.30 -9.83 3.71
CA MET A 2 -44.92 -10.19 4.03
C MET A 2 -44.66 -9.70 5.45
N ASP A 3 -44.60 -10.60 6.42
CA ASP A 3 -44.49 -10.25 7.83
C ASP A 3 -43.25 -9.36 8.04
N ILE A 4 -43.44 -8.20 8.68
CA ILE A 4 -42.39 -7.23 8.99
C ILE A 4 -41.15 -7.91 9.59
N LEU A 5 -41.36 -9.00 10.34
CA LEU A 5 -40.31 -9.86 10.89
C LEU A 5 -39.37 -10.46 9.81
N ARG A 6 -39.90 -10.89 8.66
CA ARG A 6 -39.09 -11.41 7.54
C ARG A 6 -38.26 -10.31 6.89
N LEU A 7 -38.78 -9.08 6.83
CA LEU A 7 -38.04 -7.94 6.30
C LEU A 7 -36.86 -7.57 7.21
N PHE A 8 -37.08 -7.56 8.54
CA PHE A 8 -36.01 -7.34 9.51
C PHE A 8 -34.91 -8.41 9.44
N LEU A 9 -35.28 -9.68 9.28
CA LEU A 9 -34.32 -10.78 9.13
C LEU A 9 -33.44 -10.61 7.87
N LEU A 10 -34.03 -10.24 6.73
CA LEU A 10 -33.27 -10.02 5.49
C LEU A 10 -32.31 -8.83 5.61
N ILE A 11 -32.72 -7.75 6.26
CA ILE A 11 -31.86 -6.58 6.49
C ILE A 11 -30.68 -6.97 7.39
N PHE A 12 -30.90 -7.75 8.44
CA PHE A 12 -29.83 -8.21 9.33
C PHE A 12 -28.82 -9.12 8.62
N ILE A 13 -29.30 -10.02 7.76
CA ILE A 13 -28.43 -10.89 6.94
C ILE A 13 -27.62 -10.07 5.93
N PHE A 14 -28.22 -9.05 5.32
CA PHE A 14 -27.51 -8.17 4.40
C PHE A 14 -26.47 -7.31 5.11
N PHE A 15 -26.80 -6.79 6.30
CA PHE A 15 -25.91 -5.97 7.12
C PHE A 15 -24.71 -6.77 7.64
N THR A 16 -24.93 -8.00 8.11
CA THR A 16 -23.85 -8.91 8.53
C THR A 16 -22.94 -9.29 7.37
N HIS A 17 -23.48 -9.62 6.19
CA HIS A 17 -22.65 -9.85 5.00
C HIS A 17 -21.86 -8.61 4.56
N TYR A 18 -22.47 -7.42 4.62
CA TYR A 18 -21.80 -6.17 4.27
C TYR A 18 -20.65 -5.83 5.23
N LEU A 19 -20.84 -6.07 6.54
CA LEU A 19 -19.78 -5.92 7.53
C LEU A 19 -18.65 -6.92 7.32
N VAL A 20 -18.94 -8.18 7.01
CA VAL A 20 -17.90 -9.18 6.69
C VAL A 20 -17.12 -8.78 5.44
N PHE A 21 -17.79 -8.35 4.37
CA PHE A 21 -17.14 -7.93 3.13
C PHE A 21 -16.24 -6.68 3.32
N SER A 22 -16.67 -5.73 4.15
CA SER A 22 -15.89 -4.52 4.46
C SER A 22 -14.59 -4.82 5.20
N ASN A 23 -14.54 -5.89 6.01
CA ASN A 23 -13.33 -6.32 6.72
C ASN A 23 -12.30 -7.02 5.83
N VAL A 24 -12.72 -7.62 4.71
CA VAL A 24 -11.80 -8.27 3.74
C VAL A 24 -10.97 -7.23 2.96
N LYS A 25 -11.50 -6.01 2.79
CA LYS A 25 -10.86 -4.98 1.96
C LYS A 25 -9.62 -4.31 2.59
N ASN A 26 -9.38 -4.52 3.88
CA ASN A 26 -8.34 -3.81 4.63
C ASN A 26 -7.13 -4.67 5.05
N ASN A 27 -7.03 -5.93 4.60
CA ASN A 27 -5.93 -6.82 4.99
C ASN A 27 -5.24 -7.53 3.82
N ILE A 28 -5.31 -6.98 2.60
CA ILE A 28 -4.23 -7.24 1.63
C ILE A 28 -3.06 -6.34 2.03
N LYS A 29 -2.40 -6.67 3.15
CA LYS A 29 -0.96 -6.45 3.22
C LYS A 29 -0.41 -7.35 2.14
N ALA A 30 -0.31 -6.83 0.92
CA ALA A 30 0.42 -7.51 -0.13
C ALA A 30 1.82 -7.70 0.44
N ASP A 31 2.16 -8.93 0.77
CA ASP A 31 3.52 -9.32 1.14
C ASP A 31 4.35 -9.17 -0.13
N CYS A 32 4.64 -7.91 -0.48
CA CYS A 32 5.39 -7.56 -1.65
C CYS A 32 6.85 -7.68 -1.25
N PRO A 33 7.57 -8.71 -1.72
CA PRO A 33 8.95 -8.91 -1.32
C PRO A 33 9.76 -7.69 -1.77
N SER A 34 10.78 -7.34 -0.98
CA SER A 34 11.57 -6.12 -1.20
C SER A 34 12.22 -6.07 -2.59
N SER A 35 12.46 -7.22 -3.22
CA SER A 35 12.96 -7.37 -4.60
C SER A 35 11.94 -7.05 -5.69
N LYS A 36 10.64 -6.98 -5.37
CA LYS A 36 9.54 -6.64 -6.29
C LYS A 36 9.01 -5.22 -6.08
N MET A 37 9.45 -4.54 -5.03
CA MET A 37 9.04 -3.16 -4.70
C MET A 37 9.55 -2.14 -5.71
N CYS A 38 10.82 -2.27 -6.10
CA CYS A 38 11.47 -1.42 -7.08
C CYS A 38 12.08 -2.26 -8.22
N PRO A 39 12.23 -1.69 -9.42
CA PRO A 39 12.95 -2.34 -10.50
C PRO A 39 14.42 -2.62 -10.15
N PRO A 40 15.07 -3.58 -10.83
CA PRO A 40 16.48 -3.88 -10.58
C PRO A 40 17.37 -2.65 -10.81
N GLY A 41 18.35 -2.44 -9.92
CA GLY A 41 19.21 -1.24 -9.91
C GLY A 41 18.56 -0.01 -9.26
N TRP A 42 17.46 -0.20 -8.52
CA TRP A 42 16.81 0.85 -7.75
C TRP A 42 16.63 0.42 -6.28
N SER A 43 16.89 1.36 -5.39
CA SER A 43 16.69 1.24 -3.95
C SER A 43 15.35 1.84 -3.52
N VAL A 44 14.61 1.12 -2.68
CA VAL A 44 13.36 1.59 -2.07
C VAL A 44 13.64 2.55 -0.91
N GLN A 45 12.91 3.66 -0.86
CA GLN A 45 12.93 4.56 0.28
C GLN A 45 12.32 3.84 1.47
N ARG A 46 13.10 3.76 2.55
CA ARG A 46 12.67 3.23 3.83
C ARG A 46 12.41 4.39 4.76
N ASP A 47 11.25 4.40 5.41
CA ASP A 47 10.95 5.40 6.41
C ASP A 47 11.93 5.23 7.57
N LYS A 48 12.70 6.29 7.86
CA LYS A 48 13.68 6.29 8.95
C LYS A 48 13.01 6.46 10.31
N LEU A 49 11.79 6.99 10.34
CA LEU A 49 11.05 7.26 11.57
C LEU A 49 10.30 6.00 12.07
N SER A 50 9.97 5.09 11.15
CA SER A 50 9.35 3.81 11.48
C SER A 50 10.41 2.82 11.99
N LYS A 51 10.20 2.28 13.20
CA LYS A 51 11.07 1.24 13.78
C LYS A 51 11.23 0.03 12.88
N ASP A 52 10.22 -0.26 12.06
CA ASP A 52 10.17 -1.41 11.16
C ASP A 52 10.82 -1.15 9.80
N LYS A 53 11.42 0.03 9.57
CA LYS A 53 11.95 0.46 8.26
C LYS A 53 10.93 0.19 7.14
N ALA A 54 9.69 0.61 7.35
CA ALA A 54 8.62 0.42 6.39
C ALA A 54 8.99 1.05 5.04
N ALA A 55 8.65 0.39 3.94
CA ALA A 55 8.83 0.96 2.61
C ALA A 55 7.86 2.13 2.43
N VAL A 56 8.38 3.28 1.97
CA VAL A 56 7.55 4.47 1.73
C VAL A 56 6.76 4.26 0.44
N THR A 57 5.44 4.19 0.56
CA THR A 57 4.52 4.23 -0.56
C THR A 57 4.25 5.66 -0.98
N CYS A 58 4.00 5.85 -2.28
CA CYS A 58 3.61 7.13 -2.84
C CYS A 58 2.21 7.03 -3.44
N GLU A 59 1.37 7.99 -3.06
CA GLU A 59 0.06 8.18 -3.66
C GLU A 59 0.03 9.55 -4.33
N ILE A 60 -0.41 9.57 -5.59
CA ILE A 60 -0.53 10.79 -6.37
C ILE A 60 -1.55 11.71 -5.68
N GLY A 61 -1.06 12.81 -5.11
CA GLY A 61 -1.89 13.80 -4.41
C GLY A 61 -1.80 13.76 -2.88
N VAL A 62 -1.22 12.72 -2.28
CA VAL A 62 -1.15 12.56 -0.81
C VAL A 62 0.29 12.58 -0.30
N LYS A 63 1.19 11.79 -0.92
CA LYS A 63 2.56 11.64 -0.44
C LYS A 63 3.56 11.77 -1.58
N LYS A 64 4.43 12.78 -1.50
CA LYS A 64 5.55 12.97 -2.42
C LYS A 64 6.80 12.27 -1.86
N CYS A 65 7.53 11.61 -2.74
CA CYS A 65 8.85 11.05 -2.42
C CYS A 65 9.87 12.17 -2.23
N GLU A 66 10.79 12.00 -1.29
CA GLU A 66 11.94 12.90 -1.17
C GLU A 66 12.91 12.68 -2.33
N LYS A 67 13.56 13.74 -2.81
CA LYS A 67 14.63 13.60 -3.80
C LYS A 67 15.84 12.90 -3.15
N PRO A 68 16.53 11.98 -3.84
CA PRO A 68 16.43 11.63 -5.28
C PRO A 68 15.40 10.54 -5.63
N TYR A 69 14.55 10.14 -4.69
CA TYR A 69 13.53 9.11 -4.92
C TYR A 69 12.39 9.63 -5.79
N SER A 70 11.87 8.73 -6.62
CA SER A 70 10.75 8.96 -7.54
C SER A 70 9.67 7.93 -7.29
N CYS A 71 8.42 8.29 -7.55
CA CYS A 71 7.30 7.38 -7.39
C CYS A 71 7.28 6.37 -8.54
N VAL A 72 7.58 5.10 -8.25
CA VAL A 72 7.66 4.01 -9.23
C VAL A 72 6.64 2.95 -8.89
N SER A 73 5.99 2.40 -9.91
CA SER A 73 5.05 1.30 -9.73
C SER A 73 5.80 -0.01 -9.49
N SER A 74 5.50 -0.68 -8.38
CA SER A 74 6.00 -2.03 -8.14
C SER A 74 5.30 -3.07 -9.01
N TYR A 75 5.89 -4.26 -9.07
CA TYR A 75 5.26 -5.44 -9.66
C TYR A 75 4.04 -5.94 -8.88
N CYS A 76 3.82 -5.43 -7.66
CA CYS A 76 2.72 -5.80 -6.78
C CYS A 76 1.50 -4.87 -6.94
N GLY A 77 1.53 -3.91 -7.88
CA GLY A 77 0.44 -2.94 -8.08
C GLY A 77 0.42 -1.79 -7.07
N ILE A 78 1.38 -1.73 -6.15
CA ILE A 78 1.57 -0.64 -5.19
C ILE A 78 2.67 0.29 -5.70
N LYS A 79 2.54 1.60 -5.53
CA LYS A 79 3.60 2.55 -5.90
C LYS A 79 4.50 2.84 -4.70
N PHE A 80 5.80 2.68 -4.88
CA PHE A 80 6.81 2.97 -3.87
C PHE A 80 7.74 4.08 -4.32
N CYS A 81 8.33 4.76 -3.34
CA CYS A 81 9.40 5.70 -3.59
C CYS A 81 10.70 4.93 -3.84
N CYS A 82 11.21 4.98 -5.07
CA CYS A 82 12.42 4.28 -5.50
C CYS A 82 13.44 5.29 -6.03
N ALA A 83 14.72 5.11 -5.74
CA ALA A 83 15.83 5.87 -6.32
C ALA A 83 16.74 4.93 -7.09
N ASN A 84 17.24 5.38 -8.25
CA ASN A 84 18.23 4.62 -8.99
C ASN A 84 19.55 4.60 -8.19
N ASP A 85 20.12 3.41 -8.01
CA ASP A 85 21.33 3.20 -7.22
C ASP A 85 22.50 4.04 -7.73
N SER A 86 22.59 4.23 -9.06
CA SER A 86 23.59 5.08 -9.72
C SER A 86 23.46 6.58 -9.39
N LYS A 87 22.26 7.06 -9.02
CA LYS A 87 22.06 8.43 -8.52
C LYS A 87 22.20 8.53 -7.00
N LEU A 88 21.90 7.44 -6.29
CA LEU A 88 21.99 7.40 -4.83
C LEU A 88 23.45 7.34 -4.35
N SER A 89 24.32 6.60 -5.04
CA SER A 89 25.75 6.48 -4.73
C SER A 89 26.49 7.82 -4.80
N ILE A 90 26.08 8.71 -5.72
CA ILE A 90 26.64 10.06 -5.86
C ILE A 90 26.26 10.93 -4.65
N PHE A 91 25.08 10.74 -4.06
CA PHE A 91 24.57 11.56 -2.96
C PHE A 91 25.10 11.14 -1.58
N PHE A 92 25.55 9.90 -1.43
CA PHE A 92 26.14 9.38 -0.19
C PHE A 92 27.66 9.59 -0.09
N CYS A 93 28.29 10.13 -1.13
CA CYS A 93 29.72 10.39 -1.20
C CYS A 93 30.07 11.88 -1.01
N LEU A 94 29.23 12.63 -0.29
CA LEU A 94 29.45 14.04 0.10
C LEU A 94 29.38 14.19 1.63
#